data_AF-A0A7C6FMW3-F1
#
_entry.id   AF-A0A7C6FMW3-F1
#
_cell.length_a   1.000
_cell.length_b   1.000
_cell.length_c   1.000
_cell.angle_alpha   90.00
_cell.angle_beta   90.00
_cell.angle_gamma   90.00
#
_symmetry.space_group_name_H-M   'P 1'
#
loop_
_entity.id
_entity.type
_entity.pdbx_description
1 polymer ?
#
loop_
_entity_poly.entity_id
_entity_poly.type
_entity_poly.pdbx_seq_one_letter_code
_entity_poly.pdbx_strand_id
1 'polypeptide(L)'
;MEYVGAIAGNLVLLYIVNHLMKWHVSFITEDFYKVLPYMNWSIGASIVVNILYIFFDQKFIRLGTMPVLNIISLLSVFMLFKVFPFDFKSVGMGILNQIGKILLGLVVVGVIIGIIVDWYKLIRDY
;
A
#
# COMPACT_ATOMS: atom_id res chain seq x y z
N MET A 1 1.29 -21.36 -7.43
CA MET A 1 2.03 -21.15 -6.17
C MET A 1 2.19 -19.67 -5.86
N GLU A 2 2.65 -18.85 -6.83
CA GLU A 2 2.92 -17.41 -6.64
C GLU A 2 1.69 -16.62 -6.14
N TYR A 3 0.52 -16.78 -6.77
CA TYR A 3 -0.71 -16.09 -6.35
C TYR A 3 -1.18 -16.48 -4.95
N VAL A 4 -1.03 -17.75 -4.57
CA VAL A 4 -1.42 -18.25 -3.23
C VAL A 4 -0.50 -17.65 -2.16
N GLY A 5 0.80 -17.55 -2.45
CA GLY A 5 1.77 -16.86 -1.59
C GLY A 5 1.44 -15.37 -1.43
N ALA A 6 1.09 -14.69 -2.53
CA ALA A 6 0.68 -13.30 -2.49
C ALA A 6 -0.61 -13.08 -1.67
N ILE A 7 -1.61 -13.95 -1.82
CA ILE A 7 -2.84 -13.90 -1.01
C ILE A 7 -2.51 -14.10 0.47
N ALA A 8 -1.72 -15.13 0.80
CA ALA A 8 -1.34 -15.41 2.19
C ALA A 8 -0.56 -14.23 2.81
N GLY A 9 0.41 -13.66 2.10
CA GLY A 9 1.17 -12.50 2.56
C GLY A 9 0.28 -11.27 2.78
N ASN A 10 -0.66 -11.01 1.86
CA ASN A 10 -1.62 -9.92 2.02
C ASN A 10 -2.58 -10.14 3.21
N LEU A 11 -3.01 -11.37 3.49
CA LEU A 11 -3.82 -11.69 4.66
C LEU A 11 -3.06 -11.43 5.97
N VAL A 12 -1.78 -11.79 6.02
CA VAL A 12 -0.90 -11.48 7.16
C VAL A 12 -0.77 -9.97 7.32
N LEU A 13 -0.50 -9.24 6.24
CA LEU A 13 -0.44 -7.77 6.25
C LEU A 13 -1.75 -7.15 6.74
N LEU A 14 -2.89 -7.64 6.25
CA LEU A 14 -4.22 -7.18 6.67
C LEU A 14 -4.42 -7.39 8.18
N TYR A 15 -4.02 -8.54 8.70
CA TYR A 15 -4.07 -8.81 10.14
C TYR A 15 -3.21 -7.82 10.93
N ILE A 16 -1.95 -7.62 10.50
CA ILE A 16 -1.00 -6.69 11.13
C ILE A 16 -1.59 -5.28 11.20
N VAL A 17 -2.01 -4.71 10.06
CA VAL A 17 -2.46 -3.30 10.03
C VAL A 17 -3.71 -3.07 10.87
N ASN A 18 -4.64 -4.04 10.93
CA ASN A 18 -5.85 -3.91 11.74
C ASN A 18 -5.61 -4.14 13.25
N HIS A 19 -4.53 -4.83 13.63
CA HIS A 19 -4.19 -5.08 15.03
C HIS A 19 -3.07 -4.19 15.56
N LEU A 20 -2.41 -3.43 14.69
CA LEU A 20 -1.23 -2.61 15.01
C LEU A 20 -1.47 -1.67 16.19
N MET A 21 -2.63 -1.00 16.23
CA MET A 21 -3.01 -0.10 17.32
C MET A 21 -3.24 -0.82 18.66
N LYS A 22 -3.69 -2.08 18.61
CA LYS A 22 -3.90 -2.90 19.82
C LYS A 22 -2.59 -3.41 20.41
N TRP A 23 -1.50 -3.36 19.66
CA TRP A 23 -0.17 -3.74 20.16
C TRP A 23 0.50 -2.63 20.98
N HIS A 24 -0.16 -1.45 21.11
CA HIS A 24 0.33 -0.32 21.90
C HIS A 24 1.76 0.09 21.55
N VAL A 25 2.06 0.11 20.25
CA VAL A 25 3.37 0.50 19.73
C VAL A 25 3.58 1.99 20.02
N SER A 26 4.58 2.30 20.84
CA SER A 26 4.80 3.64 21.42
C SER A 26 5.00 4.76 20.40
N PHE A 27 5.49 4.46 19.20
CA PHE A 27 5.73 5.46 18.14
C PHE A 27 4.54 5.63 17.18
N ILE A 28 3.46 4.85 17.28
CA ILE A 28 2.30 4.94 16.38
C ILE A 28 1.20 5.74 17.07
N THR A 29 0.72 6.78 16.39
CA THR A 29 -0.32 7.66 16.95
C THR A 29 -1.73 7.20 16.56
N GLU A 30 -2.73 7.71 17.26
CA GLU A 30 -4.15 7.47 16.93
C GLU A 30 -4.53 7.96 15.52
N ASP A 31 -3.75 8.85 14.92
CA ASP A 31 -3.94 9.27 13.53
C ASP A 31 -3.80 8.11 12.54
N PHE A 32 -3.20 6.97 12.95
CA PHE A 32 -3.16 5.76 12.12
C PHE A 32 -4.56 5.27 11.72
N TYR A 33 -5.59 5.51 12.55
CA TYR A 33 -6.98 5.18 12.20
C TYR A 33 -7.49 5.94 10.96
N LYS A 34 -6.94 7.12 10.65
CA LYS A 34 -7.28 7.87 9.44
C LYS A 34 -6.69 7.25 8.18
N VAL A 35 -5.63 6.46 8.30
CA VAL A 35 -4.91 5.83 7.18
C VAL A 35 -5.40 4.39 6.96
N LEU A 36 -5.85 3.72 8.03
CA LEU A 36 -6.25 2.32 8.03
C LEU A 36 -7.27 1.94 6.93
N PRO A 37 -8.34 2.71 6.63
CA PRO A 37 -9.28 2.35 5.57
C PRO A 37 -8.62 2.25 4.19
N TYR A 38 -7.69 3.15 3.88
CA TYR A 38 -6.99 3.19 2.60
C TYR A 38 -6.02 2.01 2.46
N MET A 39 -5.35 1.63 3.56
CA MET A 39 -4.51 0.42 3.59
C MET A 39 -5.35 -0.85 3.40
N ASN A 40 -6.49 -0.95 4.08
CA ASN A 40 -7.41 -2.07 3.94
C ASN A 40 -7.96 -2.19 2.51
N TRP A 41 -8.30 -1.08 1.86
CA TRP A 41 -8.72 -1.09 0.45
C TRP A 41 -7.59 -1.54 -0.48
N SER A 42 -6.36 -1.08 -0.26
CA SER A 42 -5.21 -1.48 -1.08
C SER A 42 -4.89 -2.97 -0.95
N ILE A 43 -4.78 -3.46 0.29
CA ILE A 43 -4.50 -4.87 0.58
C ILE A 43 -5.66 -5.76 0.09
N GLY A 44 -6.91 -5.34 0.35
CA GLY A 44 -8.11 -6.06 -0.10
C GLY A 44 -8.19 -6.15 -1.62
N ALA A 45 -7.94 -5.05 -2.33
CA ALA A 45 -7.91 -5.05 -3.79
C ALA A 45 -6.80 -5.98 -4.33
N SER A 46 -5.62 -5.99 -3.70
CA SER A 46 -4.54 -6.91 -4.05
C SER A 46 -4.95 -8.38 -3.89
N ILE A 47 -5.62 -8.73 -2.78
CA ILE A 47 -6.15 -10.09 -2.57
C ILE A 47 -7.16 -10.45 -3.67
N VAL A 48 -8.14 -9.59 -3.94
CA VAL A 48 -9.17 -9.82 -4.96
C VAL A 48 -8.53 -10.07 -6.33
N VAL A 49 -7.56 -9.25 -6.74
CA VAL A 49 -6.90 -9.40 -8.04
C VAL A 49 -6.08 -10.68 -8.11
N ASN A 50 -5.37 -11.05 -7.05
CA ASN A 50 -4.65 -12.32 -7.01
C ASN A 50 -5.59 -13.54 -7.08
N ILE A 51 -6.78 -13.46 -6.47
CA ILE A 51 -7.81 -14.50 -6.62
C ILE A 51 -8.30 -14.55 -8.07
N LEU A 52 -8.59 -13.41 -8.69
CA LEU A 52 -9.02 -13.36 -10.09
C LEU A 52 -7.98 -13.97 -11.05
N TYR A 53 -6.69 -13.75 -10.81
CA TYR A 53 -5.63 -14.38 -11.61
C TYR A 53 -5.55 -15.91 -11.53
N ILE A 54 -6.18 -16.53 -10.51
CA ILE A 54 -6.27 -17.99 -10.42
C ILE A 54 -7.34 -18.54 -11.36
N PHE A 55 -8.42 -17.79 -11.59
CA PHE A 55 -9.61 -18.29 -12.30
C PHE A 55 -9.76 -17.75 -13.74
N PHE A 56 -9.17 -16.60 -14.06
CA PHE A 56 -9.40 -15.89 -15.32
C PHE A 56 -8.11 -15.60 -16.10
N ASP A 57 -8.25 -15.36 -17.40
CA ASP A 57 -7.15 -14.97 -18.28
C ASP A 57 -6.44 -13.69 -17.81
N GLN A 58 -5.15 -13.82 -17.56
CA GLN A 58 -4.32 -12.77 -16.96
C GLN A 58 -4.32 -11.47 -17.76
N LYS A 59 -4.39 -11.54 -19.10
CA LYS A 59 -4.37 -10.36 -19.96
C LYS A 59 -5.59 -9.46 -19.73
N PHE A 60 -6.78 -10.04 -19.66
CA PHE A 60 -8.02 -9.29 -19.45
C PHE A 60 -8.12 -8.73 -18.02
N ILE A 61 -7.78 -9.55 -17.03
CA ILE A 61 -7.79 -9.11 -15.62
C ILE A 61 -6.79 -7.99 -15.40
N ARG A 62 -5.59 -8.08 -15.97
CA ARG A 62 -4.58 -7.04 -15.83
C ARG A 62 -5.03 -5.71 -16.42
N LEU A 63 -5.63 -5.70 -17.62
CA LEU A 63 -6.13 -4.44 -18.21
C LEU A 63 -7.21 -3.77 -17.36
N GLY A 64 -8.17 -4.55 -16.85
CA GLY A 64 -9.28 -3.99 -16.07
C GLY A 64 -8.87 -3.54 -14.65
N THR A 65 -7.95 -4.27 -14.02
CA THR A 65 -7.63 -4.07 -12.59
C THR A 65 -6.44 -3.15 -12.36
N MET A 66 -5.51 -3.03 -13.30
CA MET A 66 -4.27 -2.28 -13.13
C MET A 66 -4.50 -0.78 -12.86
N PRO A 67 -5.38 -0.06 -13.58
CA PRO A 67 -5.69 1.34 -13.26
C PRO A 67 -6.27 1.51 -11.85
N VAL A 68 -7.18 0.61 -11.46
CA VAL A 68 -7.87 0.66 -10.16
C VAL A 68 -6.89 0.39 -9.04
N LEU A 69 -6.05 -0.66 -9.15
CA LEU A 69 -5.02 -0.97 -8.18
C LEU A 69 -4.01 0.16 -8.02
N ASN A 70 -3.61 0.80 -9.12
CA ASN A 70 -2.67 1.93 -9.09
C ASN A 70 -3.25 3.12 -8.31
N ILE A 71 -4.52 3.47 -8.53
CA ILE A 71 -5.20 4.55 -7.80
C ILE A 71 -5.31 4.22 -6.32
N ILE A 72 -5.78 3.02 -5.96
CA ILE A 72 -5.95 2.62 -4.56
C ILE A 72 -4.59 2.56 -3.84
N SER A 73 -3.56 2.02 -4.50
CA SER A 73 -2.20 1.95 -3.95
C SER A 73 -1.62 3.35 -3.73
N LEU A 74 -1.78 4.25 -4.71
CA LEU A 74 -1.34 5.64 -4.57
C LEU A 74 -2.08 6.35 -3.44
N LEU A 75 -3.40 6.19 -3.33
CA LEU A 75 -4.19 6.78 -2.24
C LEU A 75 -3.72 6.30 -0.87
N SER A 76 -3.43 4.99 -0.73
CA SER A 76 -2.92 4.42 0.52
C SER A 76 -1.58 5.04 0.92
N VAL A 77 -0.61 5.09 0.01
CA VAL A 77 0.72 5.64 0.30
C VAL A 77 0.66 7.15 0.52
N PHE A 78 -0.13 7.85 -0.30
CA PHE A 78 -0.32 9.29 -0.16
C PHE A 78 -0.97 9.67 1.17
N MET A 79 -1.97 8.92 1.62
CA MET A 79 -2.60 9.18 2.92
C MET A 79 -1.63 8.89 4.08
N LEU A 80 -0.83 7.83 3.97
CA LEU A 80 0.23 7.53 4.94
C LEU A 80 1.28 8.65 5.01
N PHE A 81 1.67 9.22 3.87
CA PHE A 81 2.57 10.37 3.80
C PHE A 81 1.94 11.65 4.37
N LYS A 82 0.69 11.94 3.98
CA LYS A 82 -0.02 13.17 4.37
C LYS A 82 -0.31 13.22 5.87
N VAL A 83 -0.82 12.11 6.42
CA VAL A 83 -1.15 12.02 7.85
C VAL A 83 0.11 11.82 8.67
N PHE A 84 1.03 10.98 8.20
CA PHE A 84 2.24 10.58 8.90
C PHE A 84 1.96 10.23 10.37
N PRO A 85 1.31 9.08 10.64
CA PRO A 85 0.84 8.69 11.97
C PRO A 85 1.96 8.14 12.87
N PHE A 86 3.18 8.68 12.73
CA PHE A 86 4.36 8.24 13.46
C PHE A 86 4.92 9.38 14.28
N ASP A 87 5.17 9.10 15.56
CA ASP A 87 5.91 9.97 16.46
C ASP A 87 7.07 9.23 17.13
N PHE A 88 8.22 9.24 16.46
CA PHE A 88 9.47 8.71 16.98
C PHE A 88 10.12 9.61 18.05
N LYS A 89 9.61 10.83 18.30
CA LYS A 89 10.10 11.64 19.43
C LYS A 89 9.75 11.00 20.78
N SER A 90 8.59 10.35 20.86
CA SER A 90 8.12 9.61 22.05
C SER A 90 9.10 8.53 22.53
N VAL A 91 9.91 7.98 21.61
CA VAL A 91 10.91 6.93 21.88
C VAL A 91 12.35 7.46 21.86
N GLY A 92 12.54 8.78 21.93
CA GLY A 92 13.87 9.41 21.94
C GLY A 92 14.56 9.47 20.57
N MET A 93 13.90 9.07 19.48
CA MET A 93 14.45 9.04 18.12
C MET A 93 13.78 10.07 17.20
N GLY A 94 13.70 11.33 17.64
CA GLY A 94 12.99 12.39 16.90
C GLY A 94 13.48 12.64 15.46
N ILE A 95 14.74 12.32 15.16
CA ILE A 95 15.30 12.44 13.80
C ILE A 95 14.61 11.51 12.79
N LEU A 96 14.08 10.37 13.26
CA LEU A 96 13.35 9.43 12.42
C LEU A 96 12.03 9.99 11.92
N ASN A 97 11.43 10.98 12.58
CA ASN A 97 10.24 11.65 12.03
C ASN A 97 10.57 12.36 10.72
N GLN A 98 11.72 13.05 10.65
CA GLN A 98 12.14 13.75 9.43
C GLN A 98 12.55 12.75 8.34
N ILE A 99 13.39 11.77 8.70
CA ILE A 99 13.86 10.74 7.76
C ILE A 99 12.66 9.95 7.22
N GLY A 100 11.73 9.53 8.08
CA GLY A 100 10.53 8.80 7.70
C GLY A 100 9.62 9.58 6.76
N LYS A 101 9.43 10.88 7.00
CA LYS A 101 8.66 11.75 6.08
C LYS A 101 9.34 11.87 4.72
N ILE A 102 10.66 12.06 4.68
CA ILE A 102 11.42 12.15 3.42
C ILE A 102 11.33 10.84 2.65
N LEU A 103 11.57 9.71 3.32
CA LEU A 103 11.49 8.38 2.71
C LEU A 103 10.08 8.11 2.17
N LEU A 104 9.02 8.40 2.92
CA LEU A 104 7.65 8.26 2.43
C LEU A 104 7.38 9.17 1.22
N GLY A 105 7.91 10.40 1.22
CA GLY A 105 7.85 11.28 0.06
C GLY A 105 8.49 10.66 -1.18
N LEU A 106 9.67 10.05 -1.03
CA LEU A 106 10.34 9.32 -2.11
C LEU A 106 9.53 8.12 -2.59
N VAL A 107 8.88 7.39 -1.68
CA VAL A 107 7.97 6.27 -2.04
C VAL A 107 6.78 6.78 -2.84
N VAL A 108 6.14 7.89 -2.44
CA VAL A 108 5.03 8.50 -3.20
C VAL A 108 5.49 8.85 -4.62
N VAL A 109 6.63 9.52 -4.76
CA VAL A 109 7.19 9.88 -6.08
C VAL A 109 7.49 8.63 -6.90
N GLY A 110 8.11 7.61 -6.29
CA GLY A 110 8.40 6.34 -6.93
C GLY A 110 7.15 5.62 -7.43
N VAL A 111 6.06 5.62 -6.64
CA VAL A 111 4.76 5.05 -7.04
C VAL A 111 4.18 5.82 -8.22
N ILE A 112 4.22 7.15 -8.21
CA ILE A 112 3.72 7.97 -9.34
C ILE A 112 4.49 7.65 -10.62
N ILE A 113 5.82 7.60 -10.55
CA ILE A 113 6.67 7.23 -11.69
C ILE A 113 6.34 5.82 -12.17
N GLY A 114 6.22 4.86 -11.25
CA GLY A 114 5.87 3.47 -11.56
C GLY A 114 4.54 3.38 -12.31
N ILE A 115 3.52 4.10 -11.85
CA ILE A 115 2.22 4.20 -12.54
C ILE A 115 2.43 4.73 -13.96
N ILE A 116 3.11 5.86 -14.15
CA ILE A 116 3.34 6.44 -15.49
C ILE A 116 4.03 5.44 -16.43
N VAL A 117 5.08 4.77 -15.95
CA VAL A 117 5.82 3.76 -16.72
C VAL A 117 4.95 2.57 -17.10
N ASP A 118 4.11 2.11 -16.18
CA ASP A 118 3.20 1.00 -16.40
C ASP A 118 2.14 1.32 -17.45
N TRP A 119 1.57 2.52 -17.41
CA TRP A 119 0.67 3.01 -18.45
C TRP A 119 1.36 3.12 -19.81
N TYR A 120 2.60 3.62 -19.85
CA TYR A 120 3.38 3.69 -21.09
C TYR A 120 3.63 2.31 -21.69
N LYS A 121 4.01 1.31 -20.87
CA LYS A 121 4.17 -0.08 -21.33
C LYS A 121 2.86 -0.67 -21.83
N LEU A 122 1.75 -0.39 -21.16
CA LEU A 122 0.43 -0.88 -21.56
C LEU A 122 0.02 -0.36 -22.95
N ILE A 123 0.34 0.91 -23.25
CA ILE A 123 0.07 1.51 -24.57
C ILE A 123 1.03 0.96 -25.64
N ARG A 124 2.31 0.76 -25.30
CA ARG A 124 3.33 0.28 -26.25
C ARG A 124 3.15 -1.19 -26.63
N ASP A 125 2.74 -2.02 -25.67
CA ASP A 125 2.61 -3.48 -25.85
C ASP A 125 1.22 -3.88 -26.41
N TYR A 126 0.38 -2.90 -26.78
CA TYR A 126 -0.89 -3.03 -27.49
C TYR A 126 -0.74 -2.63 -28.96
#